data_AF-A0A2G9Z4V5-F1
#
_entry.id   AF-A0A2G9Z4V5-F1
#
_cell.length_a   1.000
_cell.length_b   1.000
_cell.length_c   1.000
_cell.angle_alpha   90.00
_cell.angle_beta   90.00
_cell.angle_gamma   90.00
#
_symmetry.space_group_name_H-M   'P 1'
#
loop_
_entity.id
_entity.type
_entity.pdbx_description
1 polymer ?
#
loop_
_entity_poly.entity_id
_entity_poly.type
_entity_poly.pdbx_seq_one_letter_code
_entity_poly.pdbx_strand_id
1 'polypeptide(L)'
;MNKKEKLSEIIRNSTLNDFDKNMWFVFIQSVNDEQIIPLLELLREDTTENLEIITHNLKQKIKLAGNNHLKNAQEIVDEELKIIEEKLSKE
;
A
#
# COMPACT_ATOMS: atom_id res chain seq x y z
N MET A 1 -16.80 -11.03 4.07
CA MET A 1 -15.42 -11.00 3.56
C MET A 1 -14.82 -9.66 3.92
N ASN A 2 -13.83 -9.66 4.80
CA ASN A 2 -13.13 -8.47 5.28
C ASN A 2 -12.34 -7.82 4.12
N LYS A 3 -12.16 -6.49 4.15
CA LYS A 3 -11.38 -5.73 3.15
C LYS A 3 -9.95 -6.27 3.00
N LYS A 4 -9.30 -6.66 4.10
CA LYS A 4 -7.99 -7.33 4.09
C LYS A 4 -8.00 -8.64 3.32
N GLU A 5 -9.06 -9.43 3.49
CA GLU A 5 -9.21 -10.70 2.77
C GLU A 5 -9.40 -10.46 1.28
N LYS A 6 -10.18 -9.43 0.90
CA LYS A 6 -10.37 -9.05 -0.51
C LYS A 6 -9.07 -8.66 -1.18
N LEU A 7 -8.30 -7.78 -0.54
CA LEU A 7 -7.02 -7.38 -1.10
C LEU A 7 -6.05 -8.56 -1.16
N SER A 8 -6.01 -9.39 -0.10
CA SER A 8 -5.17 -10.59 -0.06
C SER A 8 -5.49 -11.57 -1.19
N GLU A 9 -6.76 -11.73 -1.54
CA GLU A 9 -7.19 -12.60 -2.63
C GLU A 9 -6.78 -12.04 -4.00
N ILE A 10 -6.95 -10.74 -4.23
CA ILE A 10 -6.48 -10.07 -5.46
C ILE A 10 -4.97 -10.28 -5.64
N ILE A 11 -4.20 -10.03 -4.58
CA ILE A 11 -2.74 -10.23 -4.61
C ILE A 11 -2.39 -11.70 -4.85
N ARG A 12 -3.06 -12.65 -4.19
CA ARG A 12 -2.80 -14.09 -4.35
C ARG A 12 -3.01 -14.54 -5.80
N ASN A 13 -4.09 -14.07 -6.43
CA ASN A 13 -4.50 -14.45 -7.78
C ASN A 13 -3.80 -13.64 -8.89
N SER A 14 -2.98 -12.65 -8.53
CA SER A 14 -2.21 -11.83 -9.48
C SER A 14 -1.03 -12.57 -10.12
N THR A 15 -0.50 -11.99 -11.19
CA THR A 15 0.72 -12.42 -11.90
C THR A 15 2.01 -11.98 -11.19
N LEU A 16 1.93 -11.31 -10.04
CA LEU A 16 3.09 -10.91 -9.26
C LEU A 16 3.94 -12.12 -8.87
N ASN A 17 5.26 -11.93 -8.77
CA ASN A 17 6.16 -12.97 -8.27
C ASN A 17 6.00 -13.16 -6.75
N ASP A 18 6.60 -14.23 -6.22
CA ASP A 18 6.47 -14.61 -4.81
C ASP A 18 7.02 -13.55 -3.83
N PHE A 19 8.09 -12.86 -4.21
CA PHE A 19 8.66 -11.78 -3.40
C PHE A 19 7.66 -10.62 -3.26
N ASP A 20 7.02 -10.25 -4.35
CA ASP A 20 6.05 -9.14 -4.40
C ASP A 20 4.77 -9.49 -3.65
N LYS A 21 4.29 -10.73 -3.80
CA LYS A 21 3.14 -11.22 -3.03
C LYS A 21 3.43 -11.21 -1.54
N ASN A 22 4.60 -11.67 -1.11
CA ASN A 22 4.99 -11.66 0.30
C ASN A 22 5.07 -10.24 0.88
N MET A 23 5.65 -9.30 0.14
CA MET A 23 5.70 -7.88 0.54
C MET A 23 4.29 -7.30 0.72
N TRP A 24 3.39 -7.59 -0.22
CA TRP A 24 2.00 -7.18 -0.12
C TRP A 24 1.30 -7.79 1.10
N PHE A 25 1.52 -9.06 1.40
CA PHE A 25 0.93 -9.68 2.59
C PHE A 25 1.42 -9.01 3.88
N VAL A 26 2.71 -8.71 3.99
CA VAL A 26 3.25 -7.95 5.15
C VAL A 26 2.60 -6.57 5.23
N PHE A 27 2.50 -5.87 4.10
CA PHE A 27 1.84 -4.56 4.02
C PHE A 27 0.38 -4.63 4.48
N ILE A 28 -0.42 -5.57 3.96
CA ILE A 28 -1.84 -5.77 4.31
C ILE A 28 -2.03 -6.04 5.82
N GLN A 29 -1.10 -6.77 6.45
CA GLN A 29 -1.15 -6.99 7.90
C GLN A 29 -0.89 -5.69 8.68
N SER A 30 0.01 -4.84 8.20
CA SER A 30 0.43 -3.59 8.87
C SER A 30 -0.56 -2.43 8.76
N VAL A 31 -1.42 -2.39 7.73
CA VAL A 31 -2.39 -1.30 7.52
C VAL A 31 -3.75 -1.64 8.13
N ASN A 32 -4.56 -0.62 8.43
CA ASN A 32 -5.94 -0.83 8.90
C ASN A 32 -6.94 -0.98 7.72
N ASP A 33 -8.18 -1.33 8.03
CA ASP A 33 -9.21 -1.57 7.02
C ASP A 33 -9.62 -0.32 6.23
N GLU A 34 -9.43 0.88 6.80
CA GLU A 34 -9.76 2.17 6.17
C GLU A 34 -8.72 2.52 5.09
N GLN A 35 -7.45 2.26 5.38
CA GLN A 35 -6.32 2.45 4.45
C GLN A 35 -6.36 1.48 3.25
N ILE A 36 -7.10 0.37 3.36
CA ILE A 36 -7.26 -0.62 2.28
C ILE A 36 -8.33 -0.21 1.26
N ILE A 37 -9.33 0.59 1.67
CA ILE A 37 -10.43 1.02 0.80
C ILE A 37 -9.92 1.65 -0.51
N PRO A 38 -9.06 2.69 -0.47
CA PRO A 38 -8.62 3.35 -1.70
C PRO A 38 -7.80 2.41 -2.61
N LEU A 39 -7.06 1.45 -2.03
CA LEU A 39 -6.33 0.44 -2.80
C LEU A 39 -7.29 -0.49 -3.54
N LEU A 40 -8.36 -0.91 -2.88
CA LEU A 40 -9.38 -1.76 -3.51
C LEU A 40 -10.16 -1.01 -4.61
N GLU A 41 -10.42 0.28 -4.42
CA GLU A 41 -11.07 1.11 -5.44
C GLU A 41 -10.18 1.26 -6.68
N LEU A 42 -8.90 1.58 -6.49
CA LEU A 42 -7.95 1.76 -7.59
C LEU A 42 -7.72 0.45 -8.39
N LEU A 43 -7.74 -0.70 -7.71
CA LEU A 43 -7.59 -2.00 -8.35
C LEU A 43 -8.86 -2.47 -9.07
N ARG A 44 -10.01 -1.82 -8.87
CA ARG A 44 -11.28 -2.20 -9.51
C ARG A 44 -11.38 -1.77 -10.98
N GLU A 45 -10.71 -0.68 -11.36
CA GLU A 45 -10.87 -0.05 -12.69
C GLU A 45 -9.88 -0.56 -13.73
N ASP A 46 -8.64 -0.90 -13.35
CA ASP A 46 -7.64 -1.50 -14.26
C ASP A 46 -6.63 -2.37 -13.49
N THR A 47 -6.99 -3.63 -13.26
CA THR A 47 -6.44 -4.44 -12.16
C THR A 47 -4.97 -4.79 -12.30
N THR A 48 -4.45 -4.91 -13.53
CA THR A 48 -3.08 -5.39 -13.78
C THR A 48 -2.08 -4.24 -13.81
N GLU A 49 -2.32 -3.20 -14.62
CA GLU A 49 -1.41 -2.05 -14.72
C GLU A 49 -1.33 -1.28 -13.40
N ASN A 50 -2.48 -1.03 -12.75
CA ASN A 50 -2.49 -0.35 -11.46
C ASN A 50 -1.77 -1.18 -10.38
N LEU A 51 -1.91 -2.50 -10.40
CA LEU A 51 -1.22 -3.37 -9.44
C LEU A 51 0.30 -3.33 -9.63
N GLU A 52 0.80 -3.32 -10.87
CA GLU A 52 2.22 -3.20 -11.16
C GLU A 52 2.77 -1.84 -10.71
N ILE A 53 2.05 -0.74 -10.99
CA ILE A 53 2.42 0.61 -10.58
C ILE A 53 2.48 0.72 -9.04
N ILE A 54 1.45 0.25 -8.33
CA ILE A 54 1.45 0.30 -6.86
C ILE A 54 2.57 -0.57 -6.30
N THR A 55 2.78 -1.76 -6.86
CA THR A 55 3.87 -2.66 -6.42
C THR A 55 5.23 -2.02 -6.62
N HIS A 56 5.45 -1.34 -7.75
CA HIS A 56 6.69 -0.60 -8.00
C HIS A 56 6.88 0.53 -6.96
N ASN A 57 5.84 1.32 -6.71
CA ASN A 57 5.89 2.41 -5.74
C ASN A 57 6.16 1.91 -4.32
N LEU A 58 5.52 0.80 -3.91
CA LEU A 58 5.73 0.18 -2.61
C LEU A 58 7.20 -0.27 -2.45
N LYS A 59 7.79 -0.89 -3.47
CA LYS A 59 9.21 -1.27 -3.48
C LYS A 59 10.15 -0.08 -3.34
N GLN A 60 9.90 0.99 -4.09
CA GLN A 60 10.73 2.20 -4.02
C GLN A 60 10.65 2.81 -2.62
N LYS A 61 9.46 2.92 -2.04
CA LYS A 61 9.28 3.44 -0.68
C LYS A 61 9.96 2.56 0.37
N ILE A 62 9.84 1.24 0.28
CA ILE A 62 10.57 0.30 1.17
C ILE A 62 12.09 0.44 1.00
N LYS A 63 12.57 0.56 -0.22
CA LYS A 63 14.00 0.75 -0.52
C LYS A 63 14.52 2.09 0.03
N LEU A 64 13.73 3.16 -0.09
CA LEU A 64 14.04 4.47 0.47
C LEU A 64 14.05 4.44 2.00
N ALA A 65 13.08 3.74 2.62
CA ALA A 65 13.03 3.51 4.06
C ALA A 65 14.19 2.63 4.57
N GLY A 66 14.70 1.72 3.73
CA GLY A 66 15.87 0.89 4.06
C GLY A 66 17.23 1.57 3.83
N ASN A 67 17.32 2.52 2.89
CA ASN A 67 18.54 3.26 2.57
C ASN A 67 18.80 4.45 3.51
N ASN A 68 17.78 4.96 4.18
CA ASN A 68 17.94 5.88 5.30
C ASN A 68 17.87 5.06 6.59
N HIS A 69 19.02 4.90 7.25
CA HIS A 69 19.17 4.31 8.58
C HIS A 69 17.90 4.41 9.45
N LEU A 70 17.26 3.27 9.73
CA LEU A 70 16.49 2.98 10.94
C LEU A 70 15.79 4.20 11.61
N LYS A 71 14.82 4.81 10.92
CA LYS A 71 13.82 5.66 11.58
C LYS A 71 12.41 5.28 11.12
N ASN A 72 11.87 4.36 11.93
CA ASN A 72 10.46 4.06 12.19
C ASN A 72 9.45 4.39 11.10
N ALA A 73 8.88 3.34 10.48
CA ALA A 73 7.71 3.41 9.61
C ALA A 73 6.55 4.28 10.15
N GLN A 74 6.49 4.48 11.48
CA GLN A 74 5.55 5.39 12.14
C GLN A 74 5.73 6.86 11.71
N GLU A 75 6.97 7.34 11.56
CA GLU A 75 7.27 8.73 11.17
C GLU A 75 6.79 9.00 9.73
N ILE A 76 6.87 7.98 8.87
CA ILE A 76 6.37 8.03 7.48
C ILE A 76 4.83 8.05 7.45
N VAL A 77 4.17 7.27 8.31
CA VAL A 77 2.70 7.28 8.43
C VAL A 77 2.20 8.63 8.95
N ASP A 78 2.91 9.23 9.90
CA ASP A 78 2.56 10.52 10.50
C ASP A 78 2.72 11.69 9.50
N GLU A 79 3.74 11.65 8.62
CA GLU A 79 3.91 12.65 7.56
C GLU A 79 2.82 12.55 6.48
N GLU A 80 2.39 11.35 6.09
CA GLU A 80 1.30 11.17 5.12
C GLU A 80 -0.05 11.66 5.66
N LEU A 81 -0.36 11.41 6.93
CA LEU A 81 -1.58 11.93 7.57
C LEU A 81 -1.62 13.47 7.53
N LYS A 82 -0.48 14.12 7.73
CA LYS A 82 -0.36 15.58 7.77
C LYS A 82 -0.63 16.24 6.41
N ILE A 83 -0.14 15.62 5.32
CA ILE A 83 -0.36 16.12 3.95
C ILE A 83 -1.83 15.97 3.54
N ILE A 84 -2.50 14.90 3.99
CA ILE A 84 -3.92 14.67 3.74
C ILE A 84 -4.78 15.72 4.48
N GLU A 85 -4.48 16.00 5.75
CA GLU A 85 -5.16 17.04 6.54
C GLU A 85 -5.00 18.45 5.95
N GLU A 86 -3.81 18.80 5.45
CA GLU A 86 -3.57 20.09 4.81
C GLU A 86 -4.31 20.28 3.48
N LYS A 87 -4.55 19.19 2.73
CA LYS A 87 -5.35 19.25 1.50
C LYS A 87 -6.84 19.36 1.78
N LEU A 88 -7.35 18.62 2.76
CA LEU A 88 -8.76 18.67 3.17
C LEU A 88 -9.16 19.99 3.84
N SER A 89 -8.21 20.71 4.43
CA SER A 89 -8.46 22.02 5.06
C SER A 89 -8.42 23.20 4.08
N LYS A 90 -8.09 22.96 2.80
CA LYS A 90 -8.02 23.99 1.74
C LYS A 90 -9.17 23.91 0.73
N GLU A 91 -10.06 22.94 0.88
CA GLU A 91 -11.39 22.90 0.23
C GLU A 91 -12.47 23.36 1.21
#